data_AF-A0A662IEQ8-F1
#
_entry.id   AF-A0A662IEQ8-F1
#
_cell.length_a   1.000
_cell.length_b   1.000
_cell.length_c   1.000
_cell.angle_alpha   90.00
_cell.angle_beta   90.00
_cell.angle_gamma   90.00
#
_symmetry.space_group_name_H-M   'P 1'
#
loop_
_entity.id
_entity.type
_entity.pdbx_description
1 polymer ?
#
loop_
_entity_poly.entity_id
_entity_poly.type
_entity_poly.pdbx_seq_one_letter_code
_entity_poly.pdbx_strand_id
1 'polypeptide(L)'
;MRNSNIDSRSKELILNFYSNCLTRGLSKARIVKYLETLERIARFFKKPFDEVTKGDVAEFVRSVEESDYSEWTKRDYKLILRIFFKWLKNSEEYPEEIS
;
A
#
# COMPACT_ATOMS: atom_id res chain seq x y z
N MET A 1 -6.18 0.54 11.51
CA MET A 1 -7.03 1.22 10.51
C MET A 1 -8.07 2.22 11.07
N ARG A 2 -9.02 1.89 11.97
CA ARG A 2 -10.00 2.91 12.43
C ARG A 2 -9.36 4.10 13.16
N ASN A 3 -8.28 3.88 13.91
CA ASN A 3 -7.54 4.90 14.69
C ASN A 3 -6.12 5.19 14.16
N SER A 4 -5.83 4.91 12.89
CA SER A 4 -4.49 5.16 12.32
C SER A 4 -4.30 6.64 11.98
N ASN A 5 -3.19 7.24 12.43
CA ASN A 5 -2.78 8.61 12.09
C ASN A 5 -2.18 8.68 10.68
N ILE A 6 -3.02 8.47 9.67
CA ILE A 6 -2.70 8.60 8.24
C ILE A 6 -3.80 9.43 7.58
N ASP A 7 -3.51 10.02 6.42
CA ASP A 7 -4.48 10.83 5.72
C ASP A 7 -5.72 10.00 5.30
N SER A 8 -6.87 10.68 5.19
CA SER A 8 -8.14 10.04 4.90
C SER A 8 -8.18 9.39 3.52
N ARG A 9 -7.46 9.95 2.54
CA ARG A 9 -7.44 9.46 1.17
C ARG A 9 -6.66 8.15 1.06
N SER A 10 -5.47 8.07 1.66
CA SER A 10 -4.72 6.82 1.77
C SER A 10 -5.51 5.74 2.50
N LYS A 11 -6.25 6.11 3.56
CA LYS A 11 -7.10 5.17 4.29
C LYS A 11 -8.19 4.59 3.38
N GLU A 12 -8.85 5.43 2.59
CA GLU A 12 -9.83 5.00 1.59
C GLU A 12 -9.19 4.05 0.56
N LEU A 13 -8.04 4.42 -0.01
CA LEU A 13 -7.34 3.60 -1.01
C LEU A 13 -6.93 2.24 -0.44
N ILE A 14 -6.48 2.16 0.81
CA ILE A 14 -6.15 0.87 1.45
C ILE A 14 -7.43 0.03 1.68
N LEU A 15 -8.56 0.65 2.03
CA LEU A 15 -9.83 -0.06 2.19
C LEU A 15 -10.38 -0.57 0.84
N ASN A 16 -10.20 0.19 -0.24
CA ASN A 16 -10.55 -0.25 -1.59
C ASN A 16 -9.65 -1.42 -2.02
N PHE A 17 -8.35 -1.37 -1.69
CA PHE A 17 -7.44 -2.49 -1.93
C PHE A 17 -7.80 -3.72 -1.11
N TYR A 18 -8.26 -3.55 0.14
CA TYR A 18 -8.79 -4.62 0.97
C TYR A 18 -9.95 -5.35 0.27
N SER A 19 -10.94 -4.60 -0.21
CA SER A 19 -12.07 -5.14 -0.97
C SER A 19 -11.59 -5.90 -2.22
N ASN A 20 -10.64 -5.35 -2.98
CA ASN A 20 -10.05 -6.05 -4.12
C ASN A 20 -9.37 -7.38 -3.72
N CYS A 21 -8.63 -7.38 -2.61
CA CYS A 21 -7.97 -8.59 -2.12
C CYS A 21 -8.98 -9.68 -1.73
N LEU A 22 -10.12 -9.30 -1.12
CA LEU A 22 -11.21 -10.23 -0.82
C LEU A 22 -11.82 -10.83 -2.08
N THR A 23 -12.14 -9.99 -3.07
CA THR A 23 -12.72 -10.46 -4.36
C THR A 23 -11.79 -11.40 -5.10
N ARG A 24 -10.46 -11.23 -4.95
CA ARG A 24 -9.44 -12.11 -5.54
C ARG A 24 -9.14 -13.37 -4.71
N GLY A 25 -9.86 -13.60 -3.62
CA GLY A 25 -9.73 -14.81 -2.80
C GLY A 25 -8.43 -14.92 -2.01
N LEU A 26 -7.80 -13.79 -1.66
CA LEU A 26 -6.59 -13.84 -0.82
C LEU A 26 -6.90 -14.33 0.59
N SER A 27 -5.96 -15.06 1.19
CA SER A 27 -6.10 -15.52 2.57
C SER A 27 -6.13 -14.34 3.56
N LYS A 28 -6.91 -14.47 4.63
CA LYS A 28 -7.00 -13.46 5.70
C LYS A 28 -5.63 -13.03 6.23
N ALA A 29 -4.72 -13.99 6.44
CA ALA A 29 -3.37 -13.72 6.92
C ALA A 29 -2.57 -12.84 5.95
N ARG A 30 -2.68 -13.07 4.63
CA ARG A 30 -2.01 -12.25 3.62
C ARG A 30 -2.59 -10.85 3.58
N ILE A 31 -3.91 -10.74 3.67
CA ILE A 31 -4.60 -9.44 3.69
C ILE A 31 -4.17 -8.63 4.91
N VAL A 32 -4.20 -9.20 6.12
CA VAL A 32 -3.75 -8.52 7.34
C VAL A 32 -2.32 -8.01 7.20
N LYS A 33 -1.41 -8.86 6.71
CA LYS A 33 -0.01 -8.44 6.45
C LYS A 33 0.08 -7.26 5.49
N TYR A 34 -0.72 -7.25 4.42
CA TYR A 34 -0.76 -6.14 3.47
C TYR A 34 -1.25 -4.86 4.14
N LEU A 35 -2.37 -4.91 4.88
CA LEU A 35 -2.94 -3.74 5.54
C LEU A 35 -1.99 -3.15 6.57
N GLU A 36 -1.37 -3.97 7.42
CA GLU A 36 -0.42 -3.51 8.42
C GLU A 36 0.82 -2.86 7.79
N THR A 37 1.33 -3.45 6.71
CA THR A 37 2.47 -2.91 5.98
C THR A 37 2.10 -1.59 5.32
N LEU A 38 0.96 -1.53 4.61
CA LEU A 38 0.48 -0.31 3.96
C LEU A 38 0.20 0.82 4.95
N GLU A 39 -0.31 0.51 6.15
CA GLU A 39 -0.51 1.51 7.20
C GLU A 39 0.82 2.14 7.65
N ARG A 40 1.89 1.33 7.75
CA ARG A 40 3.24 1.82 8.06
C ARG A 40 3.83 2.66 6.92
N ILE A 41 3.61 2.23 5.68
CA ILE A 41 4.06 2.96 4.48
C ILE A 41 3.34 4.32 4.39
N ALA A 42 2.03 4.37 4.63
CA ALA A 42 1.27 5.62 4.62
C ALA A 42 1.79 6.61 5.67
N ARG A 43 2.15 6.12 6.88
CA ARG A 43 2.79 6.96 7.91
C ARG A 43 4.15 7.52 7.49
N PHE A 44 4.89 6.80 6.65
CA PHE A 44 6.15 7.28 6.11
C PHE A 44 5.92 8.43 5.13
N PHE A 45 5.03 8.23 4.14
CA PHE A 45 4.81 9.23 3.09
C PHE A 45 4.16 10.51 3.59
N LYS A 46 3.29 10.44 4.61
CA LYS A 46 2.57 11.59 5.18
C LYS A 46 1.78 12.39 4.13
N LYS A 47 1.40 11.74 3.03
CA LYS A 47 0.59 12.28 1.94
C LYS A 47 -0.23 11.16 1.29
N PRO A 48 -1.31 11.51 0.57
CA PRO A 48 -2.14 10.55 -0.14
C PRO A 48 -1.33 9.66 -1.09
N PHE A 49 -1.64 8.37 -1.16
CA PHE A 49 -0.93 7.43 -2.04
C PHE A 49 -1.02 7.78 -3.53
N ASP A 50 -2.11 8.40 -3.98
CA ASP A 50 -2.31 8.91 -5.34
C ASP A 50 -1.46 10.15 -5.66
N GLU A 51 -0.87 10.79 -4.64
CA GLU A 51 0.08 11.91 -4.79
C GLU A 51 1.55 11.49 -4.62
N VAL A 52 1.81 10.20 -4.32
CA VAL A 52 3.17 9.69 -4.14
C VAL A 52 3.91 9.64 -5.47
N THR A 53 5.04 10.35 -5.54
CA THR A 53 5.87 10.44 -6.73
C THR A 53 6.92 9.32 -6.79
N LYS A 54 7.59 9.19 -7.95
CA LYS A 54 8.75 8.30 -8.09
C LYS A 54 9.88 8.64 -7.10
N GLY A 55 10.08 9.93 -6.80
CA GLY A 55 11.10 10.38 -5.85
C GLY A 55 10.80 9.92 -4.43
N ASP A 56 9.53 10.05 -4.01
CA ASP A 56 9.07 9.59 -2.70
C ASP A 56 9.27 8.08 -2.55
N VAL A 57 8.92 7.30 -3.57
CA VAL A 57 9.14 5.84 -3.58
C VAL A 57 10.61 5.50 -3.42
N ALA A 58 11.51 6.23 -4.10
CA ALA A 58 12.95 6.01 -3.98
C ALA A 58 13.44 6.32 -2.55
N GLU A 59 12.96 7.39 -1.93
CA GLU A 59 13.28 7.74 -0.55
C GLU A 59 12.77 6.68 0.44
N PHE A 60 11.54 6.21 0.26
CA PHE A 60 10.99 5.13 1.06
C PHE A 60 11.83 3.86 0.94
N VAL A 61 12.19 3.44 -0.28
CA VAL A 61 13.02 2.25 -0.49
C VAL A 61 14.38 2.42 0.20
N ARG A 62 15.03 3.58 0.05
CA ARG A 62 16.27 3.88 0.76
C ARG A 62 16.11 3.74 2.28
N SER A 63 15.05 4.31 2.86
CA SER A 63 14.80 4.21 4.30
C SER A 63 14.61 2.77 4.78
N VAL A 64 14.02 1.91 3.93
CA VAL A 64 13.85 0.48 4.22
C VAL A 64 15.18 -0.25 4.14
N GLU A 65 16.03 0.05 3.15
CA GLU A 65 17.37 -0.55 3.04
C GLU A 65 18.27 -0.19 4.23
N GLU A 66 18.22 1.06 4.68
CA GLU A 66 19.01 1.60 5.79
C GLU A 66 18.47 1.19 7.18
N SER A 67 17.31 0.54 7.25
CA SER A 67 16.72 0.08 8.51
C SER A 67 17.32 -1.23 9.04
N ASP A 68 17.18 -1.45 10.34
CA ASP A 68 17.55 -2.70 11.04
C ASP A 68 16.58 -3.86 10.79
N TYR A 69 15.65 -3.72 9.85
CA TYR A 69 14.75 -4.80 9.49
C TYR A 69 15.51 -5.98 8.89
N SER A 70 14.99 -7.19 9.12
CA SER A 70 15.51 -8.36 8.44
C SER A 70 15.34 -8.23 6.91
N GLU A 71 16.23 -8.86 6.15
CA GLU A 71 16.17 -8.86 4.68
C GLU A 71 14.81 -9.33 4.14
N TRP A 72 14.19 -10.28 4.84
CA TRP A 72 12.84 -10.74 4.52
C TRP A 72 11.79 -9.64 4.71
N THR A 73 11.88 -8.89 5.80
CA THR A 73 10.99 -7.77 6.09
C THR A 73 11.19 -6.66 5.07
N LYS A 74 12.43 -6.28 4.74
CA LYS A 74 12.72 -5.29 3.70
C LYS A 74 12.12 -5.70 2.35
N ARG A 75 12.29 -6.96 1.97
CA ARG A 75 11.70 -7.54 0.76
C ARG A 75 10.17 -7.45 0.77
N ASP A 76 9.52 -7.75 1.90
CA ASP A 76 8.07 -7.66 2.03
C ASP A 76 7.56 -6.23 1.84
N TYR A 77 8.19 -5.23 2.46
CA TYR A 77 7.79 -3.83 2.30
C TYR A 77 7.83 -3.40 0.83
N LYS A 78 8.94 -3.69 0.14
CA LYS A 78 9.11 -3.38 -1.29
C LYS A 78 8.09 -4.13 -2.16
N LEU A 79 7.84 -5.41 -1.87
CA LEU A 79 6.89 -6.22 -2.61
C LEU A 79 5.45 -5.70 -2.45
N ILE A 80 5.04 -5.44 -1.23
CA ILE A 80 3.68 -4.98 -0.91
C ILE A 80 3.44 -3.60 -1.51
N LEU A 81 4.41 -2.67 -1.39
CA LEU A 81 4.37 -1.37 -2.04
C LEU A 81 4.11 -1.52 -3.54
N ARG A 82 4.90 -2.36 -4.23
CA ARG A 82 4.77 -2.59 -5.67
C ARG A 82 3.40 -3.15 -6.05
N ILE A 83 2.89 -4.13 -5.30
CA ILE A 83 1.58 -4.73 -5.56
C ILE A 83 0.48 -3.68 -5.42
N PHE A 84 0.53 -2.87 -4.37
CA PHE A 84 -0.46 -1.84 -4.10
C PHE A 84 -0.46 -0.74 -5.17
N PHE A 85 0.71 -0.18 -5.50
CA PHE A 85 0.80 0.85 -6.55
C PHE A 85 0.44 0.35 -7.95
N LYS A 86 0.69 -0.94 -8.24
CA LYS A 86 0.21 -1.56 -9.48
C LYS A 86 -1.31 -1.66 -9.51
N TRP A 87 -1.92 -2.04 -8.39
CA TRP A 87 -3.38 -2.07 -8.27
C TRP A 87 -3.97 -0.65 -8.39
N LEU A 88 -3.39 0.34 -7.71
CA LEU A 88 -3.86 1.72 -7.69
C LEU A 88 -3.93 2.31 -9.11
N LYS A 89 -2.85 2.17 -9.89
CA LYS A 89 -2.82 2.62 -11.29
C LYS A 89 -3.86 1.93 -12.16
N ASN A 90 -4.00 0.62 -12.00
CA ASN A 90 -5.01 -0.15 -12.75
C ASN A 90 -6.45 0.20 -12.33
N SER A 91 -6.66 0.70 -11.11
CA SER A 91 -7.97 1.19 -10.66
C SER A 91 -8.27 2.61 -11.13
N GLU A 92 -7.25 3.43 -11.38
CA GLU A 92 -7.40 4.75 -12.01
C GLU A 92 -7.69 4.63 -13.52
N GLU A 93 -7.14 3.61 -14.18
CA GLU A 93 -7.33 3.35 -15.61
C GLU A 93 -8.67 2.65 -15.94
N TYR A 94 -9.51 2.30 -14.96
CA TYR A 94 -10.82 1.68 -15.21
C TYR A 94 -11.90 2.76 -15.39
N PRO A 95 -12.48 2.94 -16.61
CA PRO A 95 -13.68 3.72 -16.80
C PRO A 95 -14.90 2.93 -16.29
N GLU A 96 -15.99 3.65 -16.05
CA GLU A 96 -17.29 3.18 -15.53
C GLU A 96 -18.00 2.13 -16.42
N GLU A 97 -17.46 0.93 -16.61
CA GLU A 97 -18.14 -0.10 -17.41
C GLU A 97 -17.96 -1.50 -16.80
N ILE A 98 -18.60 -1.72 -15.65
CA ILE A 98 -19.28 -3.00 -15.40
C ILE A 98 -20.73 -2.68 -15.03
N SER A 99 -21.56 -2.69 -16.08
CA SER A 99 -22.93 -3.21 -15.98
C SER A 99 -22.90 -4.74 -16.02
#